data_AF-A0A8H7PAT1-F1
#
_entry.id   AF-A0A8H7PAT1-F1
#
_cell.length_a   1.000
_cell.length_b   1.000
_cell.length_c   1.000
_cell.angle_alpha   90.00
_cell.angle_beta   90.00
_cell.angle_gamma   90.00
#
_symmetry.space_group_name_H-M   'P 1'
#
loop_
_entity.id
_entity.type
_entity.pdbx_description
1 polymer ?
#
loop_
_entity_poly.entity_id
_entity_poly.type
_entity_poly.pdbx_seq_one_letter_code
_entity_poly.pdbx_strand_id
1 'polypeptide(L)'
;MSNKLSSTSTSHRTRGTKNGPERVWTDVILAIKPMYSALIQTREKNHEFREYKLRPDVMRLWLYESAPTCAITHVVETISPKTPGDIRDSSGTGNDAFDAGEGSRYAYPIRALYRLNEPLKRQQLQNAYGMKSPRGFCYASRQMTENLPLAQMERVY
;
A
#
# COMPACT_ATOMS: atom_id res chain seq x y z
N MET A 1 12.93 46.85 -50.51
CA MET A 1 11.79 45.92 -50.37
C MET A 1 12.34 44.60 -49.87
N SER A 2 12.25 44.36 -48.55
CA SER A 2 12.91 43.23 -47.89
C SER A 2 11.88 42.18 -47.53
N ASN A 3 11.93 41.01 -48.17
CA ASN A 3 11.08 39.87 -47.83
C ASN A 3 11.66 39.13 -46.62
N LYS A 4 10.95 39.17 -45.49
CA LYS A 4 11.15 38.24 -44.37
C LYS A 4 10.31 36.99 -44.60
N LEU A 5 10.98 35.86 -44.84
CA LEU A 5 10.39 34.53 -44.73
C LEU A 5 10.15 34.23 -43.25
N SER A 6 8.87 34.09 -42.87
CA SER A 6 8.43 33.64 -41.55
C SER A 6 8.43 32.11 -41.54
N SER A 7 9.34 31.50 -40.78
CA SER A 7 9.31 30.07 -40.46
C SER A 7 8.46 29.86 -39.21
N THR A 8 7.22 29.42 -39.39
CA THR A 8 6.33 29.00 -38.30
C THR A 8 6.73 27.60 -37.84
N SER A 9 7.51 27.50 -36.76
CA SER A 9 7.73 26.23 -36.06
C SER A 9 6.44 25.87 -35.30
N THR A 10 5.68 24.95 -35.88
CA THR A 10 4.47 24.42 -35.25
C THR A 10 4.88 23.50 -34.12
N SER A 11 4.89 24.02 -32.89
CA SER A 11 5.00 23.23 -31.66
C SER A 11 3.84 22.24 -31.61
N HIS A 12 4.11 20.97 -31.95
CA HIS A 12 3.20 19.88 -31.65
C HIS A 12 3.21 19.63 -30.15
N ARG A 13 2.33 20.34 -29.45
CA ARG A 13 1.99 20.08 -28.05
C ARG A 13 1.28 18.73 -28.01
N THR A 14 2.01 17.66 -27.71
CA THR A 14 1.40 16.36 -27.38
C THR A 14 0.47 16.56 -26.19
N ARG A 15 -0.83 16.41 -26.45
CA ARG A 15 -1.87 16.32 -25.40
C ARG A 15 -1.58 15.07 -24.58
N GLY A 16 -0.99 15.25 -23.40
CA GLY A 16 -0.84 14.17 -22.42
C GLY A 16 -2.22 13.58 -22.10
N THR A 17 -2.37 12.28 -22.29
CA THR A 17 -3.57 11.53 -21.90
C THR A 17 -3.80 11.66 -20.40
N LYS A 18 -5.03 12.02 -19.99
CA LYS A 18 -5.49 12.20 -18.60
C LYS A 18 -5.58 10.90 -17.79
N ASN A 19 -4.74 9.90 -18.05
CA ASN A 19 -4.80 8.64 -17.32
C ASN A 19 -3.77 8.67 -16.19
N GLY A 20 -4.25 8.56 -14.94
CA GLY A 20 -3.37 8.38 -13.78
C GLY A 20 -2.53 7.11 -13.91
N PRO A 21 -1.60 6.85 -12.95
CA PRO A 21 -0.72 5.70 -13.08
C PRO A 21 -1.55 4.40 -13.10
N GLU A 22 -1.19 3.46 -13.99
CA GLU A 22 -1.83 2.15 -14.04
C GLU A 22 -1.74 1.46 -12.67
N ARG A 23 -2.84 0.85 -12.23
CA ARG A 23 -2.98 0.26 -10.90
C ARG A 23 -2.80 -1.25 -10.94
N VAL A 24 -2.18 -1.78 -9.89
CA VAL A 24 -2.08 -3.23 -9.64
C VAL A 24 -3.10 -3.60 -8.57
N TRP A 25 -4.14 -4.34 -8.95
CA TRP A 25 -5.29 -4.61 -8.09
C TRP A 25 -5.00 -5.61 -6.97
N THR A 26 -3.93 -6.39 -7.09
CA THR A 26 -3.45 -7.33 -6.07
C THR A 26 -2.70 -6.64 -4.93
N ASP A 27 -2.34 -5.36 -5.09
CA ASP A 27 -1.40 -4.65 -4.22
C ASP A 27 -2.03 -3.35 -3.70
N VAL A 28 -2.19 -3.29 -2.38
CA VAL A 28 -2.85 -2.16 -1.70
C VAL A 28 -1.86 -1.45 -0.79
N ILE A 29 -1.80 -0.13 -0.87
CA ILE A 29 -1.11 0.72 0.10
C ILE A 29 -2.13 1.20 1.13
N LEU A 30 -1.85 0.98 2.41
CA LEU A 30 -2.71 1.41 3.51
C LEU A 30 -1.91 2.10 4.62
N ALA A 31 -2.55 3.03 5.33
CA ALA A 31 -1.92 3.72 6.46
C ALA A 31 -2.01 2.88 7.73
N ILE A 32 -0.91 2.78 8.49
CA ILE A 32 -0.84 2.12 9.79
C ILE A 32 -0.08 3.00 10.79
N LYS A 33 -0.42 2.92 12.09
CA LYS A 33 0.38 3.59 13.13
C LYS A 33 1.66 2.79 13.40
N PRO A 34 2.81 3.45 13.66
CA PRO A 34 4.06 2.75 13.96
C PRO A 34 3.96 1.69 15.06
N MET A 35 3.18 1.94 16.12
CA MET A 35 2.95 0.95 17.18
C MET A 35 2.36 -0.38 16.68
N TYR A 36 1.46 -0.35 15.70
CA TYR A 36 0.87 -1.58 15.15
C TYR A 36 1.83 -2.25 14.17
N SER A 37 2.64 -1.48 13.43
CA SER A 37 3.73 -2.02 12.61
C SER A 37 4.73 -2.80 13.47
N ALA A 38 5.08 -2.29 14.65
CA ALA A 38 5.96 -2.98 15.59
C ALA A 38 5.37 -4.32 16.07
N LEU A 39 4.08 -4.36 16.42
CA LEU A 39 3.39 -5.60 16.81
C LEU A 39 3.31 -6.62 15.66
N ILE A 40 3.22 -6.17 14.41
CA ILE A 40 3.28 -7.04 13.24
C ILE A 40 4.68 -7.64 13.09
N GLN A 41 5.73 -6.85 13.29
CA GLN A 41 7.12 -7.32 13.23
C GLN A 41 7.41 -8.40 14.28
N THR A 42 6.88 -8.26 15.50
CA THR A 42 7.03 -9.27 16.57
C THR A 42 6.03 -10.42 16.49
N ARG A 43 5.15 -10.44 15.48
CA ARG A 43 4.03 -11.38 15.28
C ARG A 43 2.95 -11.34 16.38
N GLU A 44 3.01 -10.40 17.30
CA GLU A 44 1.98 -10.18 18.32
C GLU A 44 0.65 -9.74 17.69
N LYS A 45 0.70 -9.00 16.58
CA LYS A 45 -0.47 -8.70 15.73
C LYS A 45 -0.40 -9.58 14.49
N ASN A 46 -1.31 -10.56 14.39
CA ASN A 46 -1.35 -11.53 13.29
C ASN A 46 -2.46 -11.28 12.25
N HIS A 47 -3.30 -10.27 12.48
CA HIS A 47 -4.29 -9.78 11.51
C HIS A 47 -4.26 -8.26 11.42
N GLU A 48 -4.44 -7.71 10.22
CA GLU A 48 -4.70 -6.29 10.00
C GLU A 48 -6.21 -6.04 9.90
N PHE A 49 -6.73 -5.13 10.72
CA PHE A 49 -8.19 -4.91 10.85
C PHE A 49 -8.64 -3.67 10.08
N ARG A 50 -9.77 -3.76 9.35
CA ARG A 50 -10.36 -2.63 8.61
C ARG A 50 -11.88 -2.65 8.64
N GLU A 51 -12.47 -1.45 8.60
CA GLU A 51 -13.91 -1.25 8.41
C GLU A 51 -14.39 -1.62 7.00
N TYR A 52 -13.50 -1.50 6.01
CA TYR A 52 -13.82 -1.70 4.60
C TYR A 52 -13.25 -3.01 4.05
N LYS A 53 -13.98 -3.59 3.09
CA LYS A 53 -13.52 -4.75 2.34
C LYS A 53 -12.66 -4.31 1.16
N LEU A 54 -11.48 -4.90 1.03
CA LEU A 54 -10.63 -4.81 -0.14
C LEU A 54 -11.18 -5.73 -1.24
N ARG A 55 -10.65 -5.61 -2.45
CA ARG A 55 -11.03 -6.53 -3.52
C ARG A 55 -10.62 -7.98 -3.17
N PRO A 56 -11.36 -8.99 -3.67
CA PRO A 56 -11.05 -10.39 -3.39
C PRO A 56 -9.67 -10.86 -3.88
N ASP A 57 -9.11 -10.19 -4.88
CA ASP A 57 -7.82 -10.50 -5.51
C ASP A 57 -6.63 -9.84 -4.81
N VAL A 58 -6.82 -9.12 -3.71
CA VAL A 58 -5.71 -8.52 -2.96
C VAL A 58 -4.85 -9.61 -2.32
N MET A 59 -3.55 -9.54 -2.59
CA MET A 59 -2.53 -10.47 -2.10
C MET A 59 -1.51 -9.75 -1.22
N ARG A 60 -1.34 -8.43 -1.37
CA ARG A 60 -0.30 -7.67 -0.67
C ARG A 60 -0.81 -6.37 -0.07
N LEU A 61 -0.38 -6.09 1.16
CA LEU A 61 -0.62 -4.84 1.87
C LEU A 61 0.72 -4.13 2.09
N TRP A 62 0.95 -3.04 1.38
CA TRP A 62 2.07 -2.13 1.56
C TRP A 62 1.76 -1.18 2.72
N LEU A 63 2.51 -1.34 3.82
CA LEU A 63 2.25 -0.65 5.07
C LEU A 63 2.91 0.75 5.06
N TYR A 64 2.12 1.79 4.81
CA TYR A 64 2.54 3.17 5.00
C TYR A 64 2.42 3.53 6.49
N GLU A 65 3.54 3.63 7.18
CA GLU A 65 3.56 4.11 8.56
C GLU A 65 3.26 5.62 8.61
N SER A 66 2.32 5.98 9.48
CA SER A 66 2.02 7.38 9.78
C SER A 66 3.18 8.09 10.49
N ALA A 67 2.99 9.34 10.91
CA ALA A 67 3.99 10.06 11.69
C ALA A 67 4.45 9.26 12.93
N PRO A 68 5.74 9.32 13.30
CA PRO A 68 6.79 10.15 12.68
C PRO A 68 7.43 9.55 11.42
N THR A 69 7.25 8.26 11.12
CA THR A 69 7.93 7.55 10.02
C THR A 69 7.60 8.13 8.63
N CYS A 70 6.32 8.34 8.34
CA CYS A 70 5.83 8.88 7.06
C CYS A 70 6.41 8.19 5.80
N ALA A 71 6.48 6.86 5.82
CA ALA A 71 7.06 6.04 4.77
C ALA A 71 6.40 4.67 4.68
N ILE A 72 6.51 4.02 3.52
CA ILE A 72 6.24 2.59 3.41
C ILE A 72 7.48 1.84 3.88
N THR A 73 7.33 0.99 4.88
CA THR A 73 8.44 0.26 5.51
C THR A 73 8.37 -1.24 5.24
N HIS A 74 7.15 -1.77 5.15
CA HIS A 74 6.92 -3.21 5.04
C HIS A 74 5.83 -3.56 4.02
N VAL A 75 5.85 -4.81 3.57
CA VAL A 75 4.79 -5.44 2.79
C VAL A 75 4.36 -6.71 3.49
N VAL A 76 3.05 -6.83 3.69
CA VAL A 76 2.41 -8.05 4.20
C VAL A 76 1.87 -8.84 3.02
N GLU A 77 2.14 -10.14 2.99
CA GLU A 77 1.33 -11.07 2.18
C GLU A 77 0.08 -11.45 2.96
N THR A 78 -1.06 -11.40 2.28
CA THR A 78 -2.37 -11.68 2.86
C THR A 78 -3.23 -12.52 1.91
N ILE A 79 -4.39 -12.93 2.40
CA ILE A 79 -5.42 -13.66 1.65
C ILE A 79 -6.78 -13.02 1.93
N SER A 80 -7.86 -13.70 1.51
CA SER A 80 -9.22 -13.27 1.82
C SER A 80 -9.41 -12.94 3.31
N PRO A 81 -10.09 -11.84 3.64
CA PRO A 81 -10.27 -11.43 5.02
C PRO A 81 -11.24 -12.36 5.75
N LYS A 82 -11.04 -12.46 7.05
CA LYS A 82 -11.96 -13.03 8.02
C LYS A 82 -13.00 -12.00 8.46
N THR A 83 -14.15 -12.47 8.94
CA THR A 83 -15.21 -11.66 9.56
C THR A 83 -15.35 -12.01 11.06
N PRO A 84 -16.03 -11.19 11.88
CA PRO A 84 -16.18 -11.47 13.30
C PRO A 84 -16.67 -12.90 13.59
N GLY A 85 -15.92 -13.63 14.40
CA GLY A 85 -16.20 -15.03 14.77
C GLY A 85 -15.43 -16.06 13.94
N ASP A 86 -14.70 -15.63 12.91
CA ASP A 86 -13.89 -16.49 12.03
C ASP A 86 -12.42 -16.61 12.49
N ILE A 87 -11.89 -15.73 13.35
CA ILE A 87 -10.48 -15.78 13.74
C ILE A 87 -10.22 -17.02 14.58
N ARG A 88 -10.98 -17.18 15.68
CA ARG A 88 -10.96 -18.31 16.62
C ARG A 88 -9.56 -18.67 17.10
N ASP A 89 -8.74 -17.65 17.29
CA ASP A 89 -7.35 -17.73 17.73
C ASP A 89 -7.04 -16.50 18.60
N SER A 90 -6.91 -16.72 19.90
CA SER A 90 -6.68 -15.66 20.89
C SER A 90 -5.21 -15.21 20.99
N SER A 91 -4.29 -15.80 20.22
CA SER A 91 -2.86 -15.48 20.33
C SER A 91 -2.50 -14.10 19.76
N GLY A 92 -3.38 -13.50 18.95
CA GLY A 92 -3.13 -12.25 18.26
C GLY A 92 -3.79 -11.05 18.92
N THR A 93 -3.06 -9.94 18.96
CA THR A 93 -3.52 -8.66 19.52
C THR A 93 -4.78 -8.19 18.80
N GLY A 94 -5.89 -8.14 19.54
CA GLY A 94 -7.19 -7.66 19.09
C GLY A 94 -8.09 -8.75 18.48
N ASN A 95 -7.65 -10.00 18.42
CA ASN A 95 -8.45 -11.08 17.82
C ASN A 95 -9.75 -11.36 18.59
N ASP A 96 -9.68 -11.49 19.92
CA ASP A 96 -10.86 -11.79 20.74
C ASP A 96 -11.92 -10.68 20.66
N ALA A 97 -11.48 -9.41 20.71
CA ALA A 97 -12.36 -8.26 20.55
C ALA A 97 -13.00 -8.24 19.15
N PHE A 98 -12.21 -8.47 18.10
CA PHE A 98 -12.73 -8.56 16.74
C PHE A 98 -13.76 -9.69 16.59
N ASP A 99 -13.49 -10.87 17.14
CA ASP A 99 -14.40 -12.01 17.07
C ASP A 99 -15.68 -11.80 17.89
N ALA A 100 -15.62 -11.02 18.96
CA ALA A 100 -16.79 -10.54 19.70
C ALA A 100 -17.61 -9.48 18.93
N GLY A 101 -17.14 -9.04 17.76
CA GLY A 101 -17.80 -8.03 16.92
C GLY A 101 -17.45 -6.59 17.29
N GLU A 102 -16.35 -6.38 18.03
CA GLU A 102 -15.91 -5.04 18.41
C GLU A 102 -15.02 -4.40 17.34
N GLY A 103 -15.30 -3.15 17.02
CA GLY A 103 -14.51 -2.35 16.09
C GLY A 103 -14.75 -2.75 14.62
N SER A 104 -13.73 -3.33 14.00
CA SER A 104 -13.67 -3.51 12.55
C SER A 104 -14.41 -4.72 12.02
N ARG A 105 -14.71 -4.68 10.72
CA ARG A 105 -15.53 -5.70 10.02
C ARG A 105 -14.74 -6.76 9.28
N TYR A 106 -13.48 -6.48 8.97
CA TYR A 106 -12.62 -7.36 8.19
C TYR A 106 -11.25 -7.48 8.83
N ALA A 107 -10.76 -8.72 8.96
CA ALA A 107 -9.43 -9.05 9.47
C ALA A 107 -8.61 -9.74 8.38
N TYR A 108 -7.58 -9.08 7.88
CA TYR A 108 -6.67 -9.60 6.86
C TYR A 108 -5.54 -10.39 7.53
N PRO A 109 -5.44 -11.71 7.33
CA PRO A 109 -4.38 -12.51 7.95
C PRO A 109 -3.00 -12.07 7.45
N ILE A 110 -2.03 -11.98 8.36
CA ILE A 110 -0.64 -11.65 8.04
C ILE A 110 0.11 -12.97 7.84
N ARG A 111 0.35 -13.35 6.57
CA ARG A 111 0.93 -14.65 6.21
C ARG A 111 2.46 -14.63 6.13
N ALA A 112 3.00 -13.51 5.66
CA ALA A 112 4.43 -13.24 5.61
C ALA A 112 4.64 -11.72 5.71
N LEU A 113 5.82 -11.33 6.18
CA LEU A 113 6.21 -9.93 6.31
C LEU A 113 7.55 -9.71 5.63
N TYR A 114 7.59 -8.69 4.77
CA TYR A 114 8.77 -8.27 4.04
C TYR A 114 9.12 -6.85 4.44
N ARG A 115 10.40 -6.57 4.65
CA ARG A 115 10.92 -5.24 4.94
C ARG A 115 11.60 -4.67 3.70
N LEU A 116 11.27 -3.43 3.35
CA LEU A 116 11.99 -2.71 2.32
C LEU A 116 13.42 -2.42 2.81
N ASN A 117 14.41 -2.58 1.95
CA ASN A 117 15.81 -2.23 2.26
C ASN A 117 15.94 -0.73 2.59
N GLU A 118 15.19 0.10 1.89
CA GLU A 118 15.06 1.53 2.17
C GLU A 118 13.58 1.92 2.28
N PRO A 119 13.13 2.55 3.38
CA PRO A 119 11.76 3.02 3.50
C PRO A 119 11.39 4.01 2.39
N LEU A 120 10.27 3.75 1.71
CA LEU A 120 9.77 4.63 0.65
C LEU A 120 9.02 5.83 1.27
N LYS A 121 9.70 6.97 1.37
CA LYS A 121 9.14 8.18 2.02
C LYS A 121 8.02 8.79 1.19
N ARG A 122 7.13 9.54 1.85
CA ARG A 122 6.02 10.28 1.22
C ARG A 122 6.41 11.06 -0.05
N GLN A 123 7.54 11.77 -0.02
CA GLN A 123 8.00 12.56 -1.17
C GLN A 123 8.38 11.67 -2.36
N GLN A 124 9.05 10.54 -2.12
CA GLN A 124 9.39 9.57 -3.17
C GLN A 124 8.12 8.93 -3.72
N LEU A 125 7.17 8.56 -2.85
CA LEU A 125 5.87 8.01 -3.25
C LEU A 125 5.12 8.95 -4.20
N GLN A 126 5.14 10.26 -3.91
CA GLN A 126 4.49 11.27 -4.74
C GLN A 126 5.27 11.57 -6.03
N ASN A 127 6.59 11.76 -5.94
CA ASN A 127 7.40 12.23 -7.06
C ASN A 127 7.71 11.12 -8.07
N ALA A 128 8.03 9.92 -7.58
CA ALA A 128 8.42 8.80 -8.45
C ALA A 128 7.22 8.01 -8.97
N TYR A 129 6.13 7.93 -8.19
CA TYR A 129 4.99 7.05 -8.50
C TYR A 129 3.66 7.78 -8.67
N GLY A 130 3.61 9.10 -8.46
CA GLY A 130 2.37 9.87 -8.55
C GLY A 130 1.35 9.50 -7.47
N MET A 131 1.80 8.92 -6.36
CA MET A 131 0.96 8.36 -5.31
C MET A 131 0.96 9.26 -4.07
N LYS A 132 -0.24 9.56 -3.56
CA LYS A 132 -0.41 10.28 -2.27
C LYS A 132 -0.40 9.30 -1.11
N SER A 133 -0.04 9.78 0.08
CA SER A 133 -0.24 9.02 1.32
C SER A 133 -1.70 8.58 1.45
N PRO A 134 -1.97 7.31 1.80
CA PRO A 134 -3.35 6.83 1.91
C PRO A 134 -4.05 7.47 3.11
N ARG A 135 -5.28 7.97 2.91
CA ARG A 135 -6.19 8.33 4.02
C ARG A 135 -6.94 7.12 4.57
N GLY A 136 -7.12 6.09 3.74
CA GLY A 136 -7.60 4.76 4.09
C GLY A 136 -6.71 3.74 3.40
N PHE A 137 -6.98 3.53 2.11
CA PHE A 137 -6.13 2.76 1.21
C PHE A 137 -6.12 3.34 -0.22
N CYS A 138 -5.17 2.91 -1.03
CA CYS A 138 -5.17 3.04 -2.48
C CYS A 138 -4.46 1.83 -3.10
N TYR A 139 -4.77 1.50 -4.35
CA TYR A 139 -4.03 0.45 -5.06
C TYR A 139 -2.67 0.99 -5.51
N ALA A 140 -1.63 0.16 -5.38
CA ALA A 140 -0.28 0.50 -5.81
C ALA A 140 -0.26 0.76 -7.33
N SER A 141 0.68 1.59 -7.78
CA SER A 141 0.92 1.72 -9.22
C SER A 141 1.77 0.55 -9.73
N ARG A 142 1.57 0.15 -10.99
CA ARG A 142 2.39 -0.86 -11.66
C ARG A 142 3.88 -0.54 -11.56
N GLN A 143 4.23 0.70 -11.85
CA GLN A 143 5.60 1.19 -11.76
C GLN A 143 6.20 1.01 -10.35
N MET A 144 5.43 1.23 -9.28
CA MET A 144 5.92 1.04 -7.92
C MET A 144 6.21 -0.43 -7.63
N THR A 145 5.29 -1.33 -7.97
CA THR A 145 5.45 -2.77 -7.70
C THR A 145 6.55 -3.41 -8.54
N GLU A 146 6.80 -2.89 -9.76
CA GLU A 146 7.89 -3.35 -10.63
C GLU A 146 9.25 -2.84 -10.16
N ASN A 147 9.33 -1.59 -9.67
CA ASN A 147 10.56 -1.00 -9.15
C ASN A 147 10.95 -1.51 -7.76
N LEU A 148 9.99 -2.03 -6.99
CA LEU A 148 10.20 -2.55 -5.64
C LEU A 148 9.72 -4.01 -5.58
N PRO A 149 10.35 -4.93 -6.33
CA PRO A 149 9.89 -6.31 -6.37
C PRO A 149 10.10 -6.98 -5.01
N LEU A 150 9.10 -7.75 -4.55
CA LEU A 150 9.12 -8.45 -3.27
C LEU A 150 10.35 -9.36 -3.10
N ALA A 151 10.84 -9.94 -4.21
CA ALA A 151 12.02 -10.81 -4.24
C ALA A 151 13.34 -10.10 -3.86
N GLN A 152 13.37 -8.76 -3.85
CA GLN A 152 14.54 -7.98 -3.43
C GLN A 152 14.43 -7.46 -1.99
N MET A 153 13.31 -7.74 -1.31
CA MET A 153 13.07 -7.32 0.07
C MET A 153 13.58 -8.37 1.06
N GLU A 154 13.93 -7.93 2.27
CA GLU A 154 14.22 -8.84 3.37
C GLU A 154 12.93 -9.49 3.84
N ARG A 155 12.86 -10.83 3.80
CA ARG A 155 11.75 -11.55 4.42
C ARG A 155 11.99 -11.67 5.91
N VAL A 156 11.14 -11.01 6.70
CA VAL A 156 11.17 -11.08 8.17
C VAL A 156 10.62 -12.42 8.64
N TYR A 157 9.53 -12.88 8.03
CA TYR A 157 8.97 -14.22 8.22
C TYR A 157 8.02 -14.68 7.11
#